data_AF-A0A9D6AGV9-F1
#
_entry.id   AF-A0A9D6AGV9-F1
#
_cell.length_a   1.000
_cell.length_b   1.000
_cell.length_c   1.000
_cell.angle_alpha   90.00
_cell.angle_beta   90.00
_cell.angle_gamma   90.00
#
_symmetry.space_group_name_H-M   'P 1'
#
loop_
_entity.id
_entity.type
_entity.pdbx_description
1 polymer ?
#
loop_
_entity_poly.entity_id
_entity_poly.type
_entity_poly.pdbx_seq_one_letter_code
_entity_poly.pdbx_strand_id
1 'polypeptide(L)' 'MLYELFVSSDTKAKDSRELNNIINKYGDNTIDELRKRSKDPSLSLRDRRHWRRLLRFATTSQDALPGNLNF' A
#
# COMPACT_ATOMS: atom_id res chain seq x y z
N MET A 1 -22.54 1.58 3.91
CA MET A 1 -21.46 2.58 4.02
C MET A 1 -21.31 2.93 5.50
N LEU A 2 -20.34 2.32 6.20
CA LEU A 2 -20.09 2.54 7.65
C LEU A 2 -18.72 1.94 8.07
N TYR A 3 -17.66 2.18 7.29
CA TYR A 3 -16.30 1.69 7.62
C TYR A 3 -15.24 2.80 7.66
N GLU A 4 -15.65 4.06 7.73
CA GLU A 4 -14.71 5.20 7.66
C GLU A 4 -14.40 5.87 9.00
N LEU A 5 -15.09 5.51 10.10
CA LEU A 5 -14.92 6.21 11.39
C LEU A 5 -13.92 5.54 12.35
N PHE A 6 -13.48 4.31 12.08
CA PHE A 6 -12.50 3.59 12.92
C PHE A 6 -11.47 2.84 12.06
N VAL A 7 -10.74 3.55 11.19
CA VAL A 7 -9.44 3.02 10.76
C VAL A 7 -8.51 3.13 11.98
N SER A 8 -8.69 2.20 12.94
CA SER A 8 -7.90 2.12 14.17
C SER A 8 -6.43 2.18 13.83
N SER A 9 -5.66 2.88 14.67
CA SER A 9 -4.21 2.97 14.61
C SER A 9 -3.52 1.63 14.34
N ASP A 10 -4.11 0.52 14.82
CA ASP A 10 -3.71 -0.86 14.52
C ASP A 10 -3.69 -1.22 13.02
N THR A 11 -4.66 -0.73 12.25
CA THR A 11 -4.75 -0.98 10.81
C THR A 11 -3.62 -0.26 10.08
N LYS A 12 -3.31 0.99 10.47
CA LYS A 12 -2.15 1.72 9.92
C LYS A 12 -0.83 1.04 10.28
N ALA A 13 -0.68 0.56 11.51
CA ALA A 13 0.52 -0.17 11.93
C ALA A 13 0.67 -1.49 11.17
N LYS A 14 -0.43 -2.22 10.93
CA LYS A 14 -0.43 -3.44 10.09
C LYS A 14 -0.10 -3.13 8.63
N ASP A 15 -0.76 -2.14 8.04
CA ASP A 15 -0.53 -1.73 6.65
C ASP A 15 0.93 -1.24 6.45
N SER A 16 1.50 -0.53 7.43
CA SER A 16 2.90 -0.11 7.42
C SER A 16 3.88 -1.28 7.51
N ARG A 17 3.63 -2.27 8.39
CA ARG A 17 4.44 -3.50 8.46
C ARG A 17 4.34 -4.32 7.17
N GLU A 18 3.14 -4.44 6.62
CA GLU A 18 2.92 -5.17 5.37
C GLU A 18 3.61 -4.47 4.20
N LEU A 19 3.52 -3.14 4.12
CA LEU A 19 4.22 -2.36 3.12
C LEU A 19 5.74 -2.50 3.25
N ASN A 20 6.29 -2.46 4.47
CA ASN A 20 7.72 -2.69 4.69
C ASN A 20 8.16 -4.10 4.23
N ASN A 21 7.34 -5.13 4.45
CA ASN A 21 7.63 -6.48 3.96
C ASN A 21 7.63 -6.53 2.42
N ILE A 22 6.73 -5.80 1.77
CA ILE A 22 6.66 -5.70 0.31
C ILE A 22 7.88 -4.91 -0.21
N ILE A 23 8.24 -3.80 0.43
CA ILE A 23 9.45 -3.01 0.11
C ILE A 23 10.70 -3.88 0.24
N ASN A 24 10.85 -4.64 1.32
CA ASN A 24 11.97 -5.56 1.49
C ASN A 24 12.02 -6.66 0.42
N LYS A 25 10.86 -7.03 -0.15
CA LYS A 25 10.77 -8.09 -1.16
C LYS A 25 11.00 -7.59 -2.59
N TYR A 26 10.48 -6.42 -2.95
CA TYR A 26 10.50 -5.90 -4.32
C TYR A 26 11.40 -4.66 -4.50
N GLY A 27 11.89 -4.07 -3.41
CA GLY A 27 12.77 -2.89 -3.43
C GLY A 27 12.12 -1.71 -4.16
N ASP A 28 12.86 -1.15 -5.11
CA ASP A 28 12.44 0.01 -5.91
C ASP A 28 11.22 -0.28 -6.79
N ASN A 29 10.99 -1.55 -7.15
CA ASN A 29 9.84 -1.97 -7.96
C ASN A 29 8.54 -2.11 -7.16
N THR A 30 8.55 -1.77 -5.88
CA THR A 30 7.39 -1.94 -5.00
C THR A 30 6.15 -1.20 -5.50
N ILE A 31 6.30 0.06 -5.91
CA ILE A 31 5.17 0.87 -6.40
C ILE A 31 4.57 0.26 -7.68
N ASP A 32 5.41 -0.22 -8.59
CA ASP A 32 4.96 -0.84 -9.83
C ASP A 32 4.26 -2.18 -9.60
N GLU A 33 4.77 -3.00 -8.69
CA GLU A 33 4.14 -4.27 -8.33
C GLU A 33 2.78 -4.04 -7.62
N LEU A 34 2.71 -3.07 -6.71
CA LEU A 34 1.45 -2.65 -6.08
C LEU A 34 0.44 -2.15 -7.12
N ARG A 35 0.90 -1.33 -8.08
CA ARG A 35 0.07 -0.83 -9.18
C ARG A 35 -0.43 -1.95 -10.08
N LYS A 36 0.45 -2.89 -10.45
CA LYS A 36 0.11 -4.07 -11.27
C LYS A 36 -0.97 -4.90 -10.58
N ARG A 37 -0.77 -5.28 -9.32
CA ARG A 37 -1.75 -6.08 -8.55
C ARG A 37 -3.06 -5.35 -8.30
N SER A 38 -3.04 -4.03 -8.10
CA SER A 38 -4.27 -3.25 -7.93
C SER A 38 -5.19 -3.24 -9.16
N LYS A 39 -4.64 -3.57 -10.34
CA LYS A 39 -5.33 -3.61 -11.63
C LYS A 39 -5.51 -5.04 -12.16
N ASP A 40 -4.92 -6.03 -11.52
CA ASP A 40 -4.93 -7.42 -11.99
C ASP A 40 -6.36 -8.00 -11.95
N PRO A 41 -6.95 -8.34 -13.11
CA PRO A 41 -8.31 -8.87 -13.16
C PRO A 41 -8.41 -10.30 -12.62
N SER A 42 -7.30 -11.02 -12.47
CA SER A 42 -7.27 -12.36 -11.87
C SER A 42 -7.50 -12.33 -10.35
N LEU A 43 -7.28 -11.18 -9.72
CA LEU A 43 -7.48 -10.98 -8.29
C LEU A 43 -8.93 -10.65 -7.95
N SER A 44 -9.36 -11.11 -6.77
CA SER A 44 -10.67 -10.76 -6.24
C SER A 44 -10.82 -9.24 -6.09
N LEU A 45 -12.06 -8.75 -6.10
CA LEU A 45 -12.33 -7.33 -5.90
C LEU A 45 -11.82 -6.84 -4.53
N ARG A 46 -11.82 -7.73 -3.52
CA ARG A 46 -11.31 -7.44 -2.18
C ARG A 46 -9.79 -7.26 -2.19
N ASP A 47 -9.07 -8.16 -2.86
CA ASP A 47 -7.62 -8.09 -2.94
C ASP A 47 -7.17 -6.87 -3.76
N ARG A 48 -7.83 -6.59 -4.89
CA ARG A 48 -7.56 -5.36 -5.65
C ARG A 48 -7.75 -4.09 -4.81
N ARG A 49 -8.78 -4.05 -3.96
CA ARG A 49 -8.98 -2.93 -3.02
C ARG A 49 -7.89 -2.88 -1.95
N HIS A 50 -7.44 -4.02 -1.45
CA HIS A 50 -6.31 -4.11 -0.51
C HIS A 50 -5.02 -3.54 -1.12
N TRP A 51 -4.63 -4.04 -2.30
CA TRP A 51 -3.47 -3.53 -3.04
C TRP A 51 -3.57 -2.04 -3.36
N ARG A 52 -4.77 -1.55 -3.69
CA ARG A 52 -5.02 -0.12 -3.91
C ARG A 52 -4.88 0.71 -2.63
N ARG A 53 -5.29 0.18 -1.48
CA ARG A 53 -5.12 0.83 -0.17
C ARG A 53 -3.63 0.93 0.18
N LEU A 54 -2.86 -0.16 0.00
CA LEU A 54 -1.42 -0.16 0.22
C LEU A 54 -0.69 0.80 -0.73
N LEU A 55 -1.06 0.83 -2.02
CA LEU A 55 -0.51 1.78 -2.98
C LEU A 55 -0.77 3.23 -2.54
N ARG A 56 -2.01 3.54 -2.15
CA ARG A 56 -2.37 4.88 -1.68
C ARG A 56 -1.61 5.25 -0.41
N PHE A 57 -1.46 4.32 0.52
CA PHE A 57 -0.66 4.52 1.72
C PHE A 57 0.81 4.78 1.38
N ALA A 58 1.41 3.98 0.48
CA ALA A 58 2.79 4.18 0.03
C ALA A 58 2.99 5.56 -0.62
N THR A 59 2.07 6.00 -1.49
CA THR A 59 2.16 7.32 -2.15
C THR A 59 1.89 8.48 -1.21
N THR A 60 0.96 8.34 -0.26
CA THR A 60 0.64 9.40 0.72
C THR A 60 1.69 9.48 1.83
N SER A 61 2.30 8.35 2.21
CA SER A 61 3.40 8.31 3.17
C SER A 61 4.75 8.65 2.54
N GLN A 62 4.90 8.59 1.21
CA GLN A 62 6.08 9.09 0.50
C GLN A 62 6.31 10.59 0.75
N ASP A 63 5.24 11.39 0.90
CA ASP A 63 5.34 12.80 1.31
C ASP A 63 5.75 12.98 2.80
N ALA A 64 5.71 11.92 3.62
CA ALA A 64 5.99 11.96 5.05
C ALA A 64 7.27 11.20 5.46
N LEU A 65 7.98 10.57 4.52
CA LEU A 65 9.25 9.87 4.77
C LEU A 65 10.41 10.75 4.26
N PRO A 66 11.33 11.23 5.14
CA PRO A 66 12.53 11.93 4.71
C PRO A 66 13.50 10.90 4.13
N GLY A 67 13.29 10.57 2.87
CA GLY A 67 14.01 9.53 2.16
C GLY A 67 13.73 9.69 0.69
N ASN A 68 14.44 10.64 0.11
CA ASN A 68 14.48 10.98 -1.30
C ASN A 68 14.65 9.71 -2.15
N LEU A 69 13.54 9.09 -2.58
CA LEU A 69 13.54 8.18 -3.70
C LEU A 69 13.46 9.06 -4.94
N ASN A 70 14.63 9.52 -5.39
CA ASN A 70 14.80 10.20 -6.66
C ASN A 70 14.26 9.29 -7.77
N PHE A 71 13.11 9.65 -8.33
CA PHE A 71 12.73 9.31 -9.70
C PHE A 71 12.95 10.55 -10.55
#